data_AF-A0A975B895-F1
#
_entry.id   AF-A0A975B895-F1
#
_cell.length_a   1.000
_cell.length_b   1.000
_cell.length_c   1.000
_cell.angle_alpha   90.00
_cell.angle_beta   90.00
_cell.angle_gamma   90.00
#
_symmetry.space_group_name_H-M   'P 1'
#
loop_
_entity.id
_entity.type
_entity.pdbx_description
1 polymer ?
#
loop_
_entity_poly.entity_id
_entity_poly.type
_entity_poly.pdbx_seq_one_letter_code
_entity_poly.pdbx_strand_id
1 'polypeptide(L)'
;MVKSLPDRYPSYKFNISQNSQAKPLPSDILNNQSELERWELSPGQPRLFSQYFNQMKDAWVDQIIIKDPWCGAGNNQVKQLGLFVNEMSQICKKIKKINIVCKEQHYNNASYLRQSVIKEMIEKELETIEADKKINIRSFRNAKQFHDRTVTFKIIVENGESEEYIYELTGGIDKLMDQNSETKIYYYRG
;
A
#
# COMPACT_ATOMS: atom_id res chain seq x y z
N MET A 1 18.51 42.14 -42.16
CA MET A 1 17.52 42.99 -41.46
C MET A 1 16.70 42.07 -40.55
N VAL A 2 17.11 41.92 -39.30
CA VAL A 2 16.50 40.98 -38.34
C VAL A 2 15.32 41.67 -37.68
N LYS A 3 14.10 41.16 -37.87
CA LYS A 3 12.90 41.68 -37.19
C LYS A 3 12.83 41.06 -35.79
N SER A 4 12.94 41.91 -34.77
CA SER A 4 12.74 41.54 -33.36
C SER A 4 11.27 41.18 -33.10
N LEU A 5 11.04 40.08 -32.39
CA LEU A 5 9.72 39.70 -31.88
C LEU A 5 9.30 40.64 -30.72
N PRO A 6 8.00 40.95 -30.56
CA PRO A 6 7.52 41.77 -29.45
C PRO A 6 7.41 40.98 -28.15
N ASP A 7 7.99 41.52 -27.09
CA ASP A 7 7.81 41.09 -25.71
C ASP A 7 6.32 41.11 -25.31
N ARG A 8 5.75 39.94 -25.04
CA ARG A 8 4.42 39.83 -24.40
C ARG A 8 4.45 38.80 -23.28
N TYR A 9 4.99 39.22 -22.14
CA TYR A 9 4.56 38.70 -20.83
C TYR A 9 4.40 39.87 -19.86
N PRO A 10 3.21 40.08 -19.29
CA PRO A 10 3.08 41.05 -18.21
C PRO A 10 3.84 40.53 -16.98
N SER A 11 4.83 41.31 -16.52
CA SER A 11 5.50 41.05 -15.26
C SER A 11 4.49 41.23 -14.11
N TYR A 12 3.99 40.12 -13.57
CA TYR A 12 3.22 40.15 -12.33
C TYR A 12 4.15 40.59 -11.19
N LYS A 13 4.02 41.85 -10.76
CA LYS A 13 4.58 42.30 -9.50
C LYS A 13 3.76 41.67 -8.38
N PHE A 14 4.30 40.63 -7.74
CA PHE A 14 3.79 40.16 -6.46
C PHE A 14 4.03 41.27 -5.43
N ASN A 15 2.96 41.96 -5.04
CA ASN A 15 2.97 42.71 -3.78
C ASN A 15 2.94 41.68 -2.66
N ILE A 16 4.12 41.33 -2.15
CA ILE A 16 4.24 40.60 -0.89
C ILE A 16 3.83 41.62 0.19
N SER A 17 2.59 41.53 0.68
CA SER A 17 2.23 42.22 1.92
C SER A 17 3.02 41.56 3.05
N GLN A 18 4.11 42.21 3.45
CA GLN A 18 4.85 41.94 4.67
C GLN A 18 3.96 42.26 5.88
N ASN A 19 3.06 41.35 6.25
CA ASN A 19 2.54 41.13 7.60
C ASN A 19 1.39 40.10 7.59
N SER A 20 1.75 38.84 7.56
CA SER A 20 1.02 37.82 8.31
C SER A 20 2.06 37.08 9.12
N GLN A 21 2.18 37.43 10.40
CA GLN A 21 2.92 36.58 11.33
C GLN A 21 2.21 35.22 11.33
N ALA A 22 2.83 34.23 10.69
CA ALA A 22 2.41 32.86 10.84
C ALA A 22 2.47 32.55 12.34
N LYS A 23 1.32 32.29 12.96
CA LYS A 23 1.30 31.81 14.35
C LYS A 23 2.08 30.49 14.37
N PRO A 24 3.10 30.35 15.23
CA PRO A 24 3.73 29.06 15.46
C PRO A 24 2.63 28.07 15.84
N LEU A 25 2.63 26.90 15.21
CA LEU A 25 1.75 25.83 15.64
C LEU A 25 2.05 25.52 17.11
N PRO A 26 1.01 25.44 17.97
CA PRO A 26 1.18 25.01 19.35
C PRO A 26 2.00 23.71 19.43
N SER A 27 2.98 23.65 20.33
CA SER A 27 3.95 22.54 20.44
C SER A 27 3.28 21.18 20.72
N ASP A 28 2.11 21.21 21.31
CA ASP A 28 1.20 20.09 21.57
C ASP A 28 0.62 19.46 20.29
N ILE A 29 0.52 20.21 19.18
CA ILE A 29 0.08 19.65 17.89
C ILE A 29 1.16 18.74 17.29
N LEU A 30 2.45 19.04 17.53
CA LEU A 30 3.56 18.20 17.06
C LEU A 30 3.75 16.93 17.90
N ASN A 31 3.15 16.87 19.10
CA ASN A 31 3.26 15.72 20.00
C ASN A 31 2.20 14.63 19.71
N ASN A 32 1.18 14.91 18.90
CA ASN A 32 0.25 13.92 18.37
C ASN A 32 0.80 13.25 17.10
N GLN A 33 2.11 12.94 17.06
CA GLN A 33 2.64 12.06 16.04
C GLN A 33 2.22 10.66 16.42
N SER A 34 1.33 10.05 15.62
CA SER A 34 1.19 8.59 15.63
C SER A 34 2.59 8.00 15.53
N GLU A 35 2.94 7.10 16.45
CA GLU A 35 4.25 6.47 16.47
C GLU A 35 4.48 5.78 15.11
N LEU A 36 5.37 6.36 14.31
CA LEU A 36 5.76 5.82 13.02
C LEU A 36 6.88 4.82 13.27
N GLU A 37 6.59 3.54 13.06
CA GLU A 37 7.62 2.50 13.08
C GLU A 37 8.13 2.24 11.66
N ARG A 38 9.40 1.82 11.56
CA ARG A 38 10.06 1.54 10.29
C ARG A 38 10.97 0.34 10.42
N TRP A 39 10.91 -0.55 9.44
CA TRP A 39 11.86 -1.63 9.26
C TRP A 39 12.53 -1.54 7.90
N GLU A 40 13.85 -1.70 7.87
CA GLU A 40 14.65 -1.81 6.65
C GLU A 40 15.09 -3.25 6.49
N LEU A 41 14.73 -3.85 5.36
CA LEU A 41 14.93 -5.27 5.10
C LEU A 41 15.98 -5.42 4.01
N SER A 42 17.17 -5.86 4.40
CA SER A 42 18.28 -6.07 3.45
C SER A 42 18.15 -7.42 2.73
N PRO A 43 18.80 -7.57 1.56
CA PRO A 43 18.95 -8.85 0.90
C PRO A 43 19.58 -9.92 1.80
N GLY A 44 19.04 -11.13 1.77
CA GLY A 44 19.51 -12.28 2.54
C GLY A 44 19.03 -12.29 4.00
N GLN A 45 18.45 -11.20 4.53
CA GLN A 45 17.92 -11.17 5.88
C GLN A 45 16.57 -11.90 5.98
N PRO A 46 16.39 -12.83 6.94
CA PRO A 46 15.12 -13.49 7.17
C PRO A 46 13.95 -12.51 7.31
N ARG A 47 12.81 -12.84 6.72
CA ARG A 47 11.59 -12.03 6.83
C ARG A 47 10.82 -12.44 8.08
N LEU A 48 11.01 -11.68 9.17
CA LEU A 48 10.39 -11.97 10.47
C LEU A 48 9.05 -11.24 10.60
N PHE A 49 7.99 -11.78 10.00
CA PHE A 49 6.66 -11.17 10.00
C PHE A 49 6.08 -10.94 11.41
N SER A 50 6.39 -11.82 12.36
CA SER A 50 6.00 -11.66 13.76
C SER A 50 6.56 -10.38 14.41
N GLN A 51 7.65 -9.83 13.89
CA GLN A 51 8.21 -8.55 14.33
C GLN A 51 7.50 -7.39 13.66
N TYR A 52 7.35 -7.44 12.34
CA TYR A 52 6.81 -6.31 11.57
C TYR A 52 5.31 -6.13 11.77
N PHE A 53 4.58 -7.23 11.96
CA PHE A 53 3.12 -7.26 12.13
C PHE A 53 2.73 -7.73 13.53
N ASN A 54 3.55 -7.41 14.55
CA ASN A 54 3.31 -7.86 15.92
C ASN A 54 1.91 -7.49 16.45
N GLN A 55 1.39 -6.33 16.04
CA GLN A 55 0.04 -5.87 16.41
C GLN A 55 -1.07 -6.80 15.91
N MET A 56 -0.80 -7.59 14.86
CA MET A 56 -1.76 -8.54 14.28
C MET A 56 -1.71 -9.91 14.95
N LYS A 57 -0.70 -10.15 15.79
CA LYS A 57 -0.53 -11.44 16.45
C LYS A 57 -1.74 -11.76 17.32
N ASP A 58 -2.34 -12.92 17.07
CA ASP A 58 -3.53 -13.42 17.76
C ASP A 58 -4.76 -12.48 17.67
N ALA A 59 -4.74 -11.51 16.75
CA ALA A 59 -5.81 -10.53 16.60
C ALA A 59 -7.02 -11.09 15.83
N TRP A 60 -8.21 -10.57 16.14
CA TRP A 60 -9.43 -10.78 15.36
C TRP A 60 -9.56 -9.68 14.31
N VAL A 61 -9.07 -9.96 13.10
CA VAL A 61 -9.05 -9.01 12.00
C VAL A 61 -10.40 -9.06 11.27
N ASP A 62 -11.12 -7.94 11.29
CA ASP A 62 -12.37 -7.81 10.53
C ASP A 62 -12.09 -7.72 9.03
N GLN A 63 -11.05 -6.97 8.65
CA GLN A 63 -10.69 -6.82 7.25
C GLN A 63 -9.20 -6.56 7.05
N ILE A 64 -8.60 -7.25 6.07
CA ILE A 64 -7.33 -6.86 5.44
C ILE A 64 -7.64 -6.17 4.12
N ILE A 65 -7.06 -4.99 3.88
CA ILE A 65 -7.15 -4.26 2.62
C ILE A 65 -5.75 -4.16 2.03
N ILE A 66 -5.52 -4.88 0.93
CA ILE A 66 -4.27 -4.87 0.18
C ILE A 66 -4.47 -3.97 -1.03
N LYS A 67 -3.69 -2.89 -1.11
CA LYS A 67 -3.54 -2.07 -2.30
C LYS A 67 -2.13 -2.28 -2.81
N ASP A 68 -1.99 -2.94 -3.95
CA ASP A 68 -0.69 -3.08 -4.60
C ASP A 68 -0.92 -3.17 -6.13
N PRO A 69 -0.41 -2.24 -6.93
CA PRO A 69 -0.64 -2.24 -8.37
C PRO A 69 -0.01 -3.45 -9.07
N TRP A 70 0.94 -4.13 -8.42
CA TRP A 70 1.77 -5.17 -9.02
C TRP A 70 1.45 -6.56 -8.51
N CYS A 71 0.67 -6.74 -7.43
CA CYS A 71 0.41 -8.06 -6.86
C CYS A 71 -0.38 -9.01 -7.79
N GLY A 72 -1.01 -8.49 -8.85
CA GLY A 72 -1.63 -9.28 -9.92
C GLY A 72 -0.86 -9.30 -11.25
N ALA A 73 0.38 -8.82 -11.30
CA ALA A 73 1.12 -8.59 -12.55
C ALA A 73 1.75 -9.84 -13.19
N GLY A 74 1.39 -11.04 -12.73
CA GLY A 74 1.92 -12.31 -13.25
C GLY A 74 1.94 -13.41 -12.19
N ASN A 75 2.33 -14.63 -12.60
CA ASN A 75 2.33 -15.80 -11.73
C ASN A 75 3.16 -15.61 -10.46
N ASN A 76 4.36 -15.00 -10.60
CA ASN A 76 5.23 -14.79 -9.44
C ASN A 76 4.61 -13.82 -8.44
N GLN A 77 4.05 -12.70 -8.91
CA GLN A 77 3.44 -11.70 -8.04
C GLN A 77 2.19 -12.24 -7.34
N VAL A 78 1.37 -13.02 -8.04
CA VAL A 78 0.21 -13.69 -7.44
C VAL A 78 0.67 -14.70 -6.39
N LYS A 79 1.70 -15.50 -6.68
CA LYS A 79 2.28 -16.42 -5.69
C LYS A 79 2.79 -15.70 -4.44
N GLN A 80 3.49 -14.57 -4.60
CA GLN A 80 3.96 -13.78 -3.46
C GLN A 80 2.78 -13.21 -2.66
N LEU A 81 1.71 -12.78 -3.32
CA LEU A 81 0.47 -12.39 -2.66
C LEU A 81 -0.14 -13.54 -1.86
N GLY A 82 -0.19 -14.75 -2.44
CA GLY A 82 -0.63 -15.96 -1.77
C GLY A 82 0.15 -16.26 -0.50
N LEU A 83 1.49 -16.27 -0.61
CA LEU A 83 2.37 -16.48 0.53
C LEU A 83 2.18 -15.41 1.61
N PHE A 84 2.07 -14.14 1.23
CA PHE A 84 1.81 -13.06 2.19
C PHE A 84 0.50 -13.28 2.96
N VAL A 85 -0.60 -13.57 2.25
CA VAL A 85 -1.90 -13.82 2.88
C VAL A 85 -1.86 -15.05 3.78
N ASN A 86 -1.15 -16.11 3.36
CA ASN A 86 -0.96 -17.30 4.17
C ASN A 86 -0.20 -16.97 5.46
N GLU A 87 0.92 -16.24 5.40
CA GLU A 87 1.66 -15.79 6.59
C GLU A 87 0.75 -15.00 7.55
N MET A 88 -0.05 -14.07 7.01
CA MET A 88 -1.01 -13.31 7.84
C MET A 88 -2.05 -14.20 8.49
N SER A 89 -2.51 -15.24 7.79
CA SER A 89 -3.47 -16.22 8.36
C SER A 89 -2.90 -17.06 9.49
N GLN A 90 -1.57 -17.23 9.54
CA GLN A 90 -0.88 -17.94 10.63
C GLN A 90 -0.61 -17.02 11.83
N ILE A 91 -0.44 -15.71 11.60
CA ILE A 91 -0.18 -14.73 12.65
C ILE A 91 -1.48 -14.27 13.32
N CYS A 92 -2.52 -14.03 12.53
CA CYS A 92 -3.80 -13.58 13.02
C CYS A 92 -4.58 -14.76 13.62
N LYS A 93 -5.37 -14.51 14.66
CA LYS A 93 -6.28 -15.53 15.19
C LYS A 93 -7.44 -15.82 14.25
N LYS A 94 -7.96 -14.78 13.58
CA LYS A 94 -9.00 -14.91 12.56
C LYS A 94 -8.96 -13.73 11.61
N ILE A 95 -9.19 -13.99 10.33
CA ILE A 95 -9.39 -12.97 9.30
C ILE A 95 -10.77 -13.18 8.71
N LYS A 96 -11.68 -12.20 8.83
CA LYS A 96 -13.01 -12.34 8.23
C LYS A 96 -13.02 -12.02 6.73
N LYS A 97 -12.36 -10.93 6.33
CA LYS A 97 -12.41 -10.41 4.96
C LYS A 97 -11.03 -10.03 4.44
N ILE A 98 -10.79 -10.28 3.16
CA ILE A 98 -9.60 -9.85 2.43
C ILE A 98 -10.06 -9.10 1.19
N ASN A 99 -9.71 -7.82 1.10
CA ASN A 99 -9.98 -6.98 -0.05
C ASN A 99 -8.68 -6.64 -0.77
N ILE A 100 -8.59 -7.04 -2.03
CA ILE A 100 -7.37 -6.91 -2.84
C ILE A 100 -7.68 -5.95 -3.98
N VAL A 101 -6.87 -4.90 -4.09
CA VAL A 101 -6.94 -3.90 -5.14
C VAL A 101 -5.62 -3.91 -5.90
N CYS A 102 -5.65 -4.37 -7.13
CA CYS A 102 -4.50 -4.30 -8.04
C CYS A 102 -4.92 -3.69 -9.39
N LYS A 103 -4.04 -3.72 -10.39
CA LYS A 103 -4.37 -3.21 -11.73
C LYS A 103 -3.83 -4.08 -12.86
N GLU A 104 -4.47 -3.95 -14.01
CA GLU A 104 -3.90 -4.41 -15.27
C GLU A 104 -2.62 -3.63 -15.59
N GLN A 105 -1.66 -4.35 -16.16
CA GLN A 105 -0.47 -3.73 -16.73
C GLN A 105 -0.78 -3.16 -18.12
N HIS A 106 0.13 -2.33 -18.63
CA HIS A 106 0.01 -1.81 -19.99
C HIS A 106 0.02 -2.96 -21.01
N TYR A 107 -0.77 -2.87 -22.09
CA TYR A 107 -0.93 -3.96 -23.08
C TYR A 107 0.37 -4.34 -23.81
N ASN A 108 1.30 -3.40 -23.96
CA ASN A 108 2.66 -3.65 -24.49
C ASN A 108 3.62 -4.31 -23.48
N ASN A 109 3.20 -4.51 -22.22
CA ASN A 109 4.02 -5.22 -21.25
C ASN A 109 3.93 -6.73 -21.52
N ALA A 110 5.05 -7.44 -21.52
CA ALA A 110 5.09 -8.89 -21.65
C ALA A 110 4.27 -9.61 -20.57
N SER A 111 4.07 -8.96 -19.41
CA SER A 111 3.26 -9.48 -18.30
C SER A 111 1.78 -9.06 -18.36
N TYR A 112 1.31 -8.54 -19.50
CA TYR A 112 -0.09 -8.16 -19.67
C TYR A 112 -1.02 -9.38 -19.58
N LEU A 113 -2.01 -9.25 -18.69
CA LEU A 113 -3.10 -10.19 -18.54
C LEU A 113 -4.41 -9.41 -18.46
N ARG A 114 -5.49 -9.99 -18.98
CA ARG A 114 -6.84 -9.42 -18.86
C ARG A 114 -7.30 -9.50 -17.39
N GLN A 115 -8.11 -8.53 -16.96
CA GLN A 115 -8.75 -8.51 -15.63
C GLN A 115 -9.30 -9.86 -15.16
N SER A 116 -10.02 -10.58 -16.04
CA SER A 116 -10.61 -11.88 -15.70
C SER A 116 -9.57 -12.93 -15.36
N VAL A 117 -8.47 -12.97 -16.11
CA VAL A 117 -7.36 -13.92 -15.90
C VAL A 117 -6.63 -13.61 -14.60
N ILE A 118 -6.34 -12.33 -14.34
CA ILE A 118 -5.71 -11.90 -13.08
C ILE A 118 -6.60 -12.29 -11.89
N LYS A 119 -7.90 -12.04 -12.00
CA LYS A 119 -8.87 -12.38 -10.95
C LYS A 119 -8.90 -13.88 -10.68
N GLU A 120 -9.02 -14.71 -11.71
CA GLU A 120 -9.01 -16.18 -11.58
C GLU A 120 -7.72 -16.69 -10.94
N MET A 121 -6.57 -16.14 -11.34
CA MET A 121 -5.28 -16.49 -10.75
C MET A 121 -5.22 -16.19 -9.25
N ILE A 122 -5.69 -15.01 -8.83
CA ILE A 122 -5.72 -14.63 -7.41
C ILE A 122 -6.75 -15.48 -6.65
N GLU A 123 -7.93 -15.74 -7.22
CA GLU A 123 -8.96 -16.59 -6.58
C GLU A 123 -8.44 -18.00 -6.34
N LYS A 124 -7.74 -18.57 -7.33
CA LYS A 124 -7.12 -19.90 -7.22
C LYS A 124 -6.00 -19.93 -6.19
N GLU A 125 -5.11 -18.94 -6.20
CA GLU A 125 -4.00 -18.87 -5.24
C GLU A 125 -4.50 -18.76 -3.80
N LEU A 126 -5.64 -18.09 -3.58
CA LEU A 126 -6.23 -17.86 -2.27
C LEU A 126 -7.37 -18.83 -1.95
N GLU A 127 -7.54 -19.92 -2.71
CA GLU A 127 -8.68 -20.82 -2.58
C GLU A 127 -8.80 -21.41 -1.16
N THR A 128 -7.66 -21.83 -0.59
CA THR A 128 -7.57 -22.47 0.73
C THR A 128 -7.67 -21.51 1.92
N ILE A 129 -7.64 -20.19 1.68
CA ILE A 129 -7.69 -19.19 2.76
C ILE A 129 -9.13 -19.06 3.27
N GLU A 130 -9.37 -19.29 4.55
CA GLU A 130 -10.70 -19.20 5.16
C GLU A 130 -11.09 -17.74 5.48
N ALA A 131 -11.38 -16.96 4.44
CA ALA A 131 -11.88 -15.58 4.55
C ALA A 131 -12.74 -15.20 3.34
N ASP A 132 -13.66 -14.26 3.51
CA ASP A 132 -14.39 -13.67 2.39
C ASP A 132 -13.44 -12.83 1.53
N LYS A 133 -13.29 -13.19 0.26
CA LYS A 133 -12.36 -12.50 -0.65
C LYS A 133 -13.11 -11.56 -1.58
N LYS A 134 -12.65 -10.30 -1.66
CA LYS A 134 -13.09 -9.32 -2.65
C LYS A 134 -11.88 -8.88 -3.46
N ILE A 135 -11.91 -9.17 -4.76
CA ILE A 135 -10.81 -8.86 -5.67
C ILE A 135 -11.27 -7.80 -6.66
N ASN A 136 -10.62 -6.63 -6.64
CA ASN A 136 -10.86 -5.50 -7.52
C ASN A 136 -9.64 -5.25 -8.40
N ILE A 137 -9.76 -5.60 -9.67
CA ILE A 137 -8.72 -5.37 -10.67
C ILE A 137 -9.07 -4.11 -11.45
N ARG A 138 -8.32 -3.04 -11.26
CA ARG A 138 -8.54 -1.79 -11.99
C ARG A 138 -7.96 -1.87 -13.39
N SER A 139 -8.68 -1.35 -14.38
CA SER A 139 -8.13 -1.26 -15.75
C SER A 139 -6.94 -0.30 -15.79
N PHE A 140 -5.95 -0.58 -16.65
CA PHE A 140 -4.76 0.27 -16.81
C PHE A 140 -5.14 1.73 -17.10
N ARG A 141 -6.17 1.94 -17.95
CA ARG A 141 -6.64 3.28 -18.34
C ARG A 141 -7.13 4.10 -17.15
N ASN A 142 -7.80 3.46 -16.19
CA ASN A 142 -8.43 4.12 -15.04
C ASN A 142 -7.52 4.14 -13.79
N ALA A 143 -6.39 3.42 -13.83
CA ALA A 143 -5.50 3.24 -12.68
C ALA A 143 -4.08 3.75 -12.94
N LYS A 144 -3.93 4.73 -13.83
CA LYS A 144 -2.62 5.35 -14.12
C LYS A 144 -1.95 5.91 -12.88
N GLN A 145 -2.72 6.55 -12.00
CA GLN A 145 -2.25 7.14 -10.74
C GLN A 145 -2.26 6.16 -9.55
N PHE A 146 -2.68 4.91 -9.76
CA PHE A 146 -2.69 3.92 -8.68
C PHE A 146 -1.29 3.35 -8.49
N HIS A 147 -0.61 3.86 -7.46
CA HIS A 147 0.73 3.49 -7.06
C HIS A 147 0.85 3.08 -5.60
N ASP A 148 -0.19 3.31 -4.79
CA ASP A 148 -0.25 2.97 -3.38
C ASP A 148 0.08 1.49 -3.18
N ARG A 149 1.06 1.24 -2.31
CA ARG A 149 1.50 -0.10 -1.90
C ARG A 149 1.28 -0.20 -0.39
N THR A 150 0.05 -0.49 -0.01
CA THR A 150 -0.37 -0.49 1.39
C THR A 150 -1.09 -1.77 1.77
N VAL A 151 -0.91 -2.17 3.02
CA VAL A 151 -1.72 -3.18 3.68
C VAL A 151 -2.35 -2.53 4.90
N THR A 152 -3.67 -2.46 4.92
CA THR A 152 -4.43 -1.91 6.05
C THR A 152 -5.17 -3.04 6.75
N PHE A 153 -5.04 -3.13 8.06
CA PHE A 153 -5.81 -4.03 8.90
C PHE A 153 -6.85 -3.24 9.67
N LYS A 154 -8.09 -3.69 9.62
CA LYS A 154 -9.18 -3.21 10.45
C LYS A 154 -9.45 -4.23 11.54
N ILE A 155 -9.24 -3.84 12.79
CA ILE A 155 -9.44 -4.69 13.96
C ILE A 155 -10.62 -4.14 14.74
N ILE A 156 -11.50 -5.03 15.20
CA ILE A 156 -12.55 -4.67 16.17
C ILE A 156 -11.98 -4.92 17.56
N VAL A 157 -11.81 -3.85 18.34
CA VAL A 157 -11.35 -3.92 19.73
C VAL A 157 -12.52 -4.20 20.68
N GLU A 158 -12.22 -4.53 21.95
CA GLU A 158 -13.21 -5.03 22.92
C GLU A 158 -14.38 -4.06 23.19
N ASN A 159 -14.14 -2.75 23.05
CA ASN A 159 -15.17 -1.72 23.19
C ASN A 159 -16.11 -1.61 21.97
N GLY A 160 -15.88 -2.43 20.93
CA GLY A 160 -16.65 -2.43 19.68
C GLY A 160 -16.20 -1.39 18.65
N GLU A 161 -15.17 -0.59 18.96
CA GLU A 161 -14.59 0.36 18.01
C GLU A 161 -13.72 -0.37 16.97
N SER A 162 -13.58 0.25 15.80
CA SER A 162 -12.68 -0.23 14.76
C SER A 162 -11.41 0.60 14.79
N GLU A 163 -10.27 -0.07 14.88
CA GLU A 163 -8.95 0.54 14.74
C GLU A 163 -8.32 0.17 13.40
N GLU A 164 -7.60 1.11 12.80
CA GLU A 164 -6.86 0.90 11.56
C GLU A 164 -5.35 0.87 11.80
N TYR A 165 -4.71 -0.18 11.29
CA TYR A 165 -3.27 -0.37 11.31
C TYR A 165 -2.78 -0.36 9.88
N ILE A 166 -1.99 0.65 9.51
CA ILE A 166 -1.61 0.90 8.12
C ILE A 166 -0.13 0.61 7.93
N TYR A 167 0.18 -0.24 6.97
CA TYR A 167 1.53 -0.60 6.58
C TYR A 167 1.78 -0.13 5.15
N GLU A 168 2.79 0.72 4.94
CA GLU A 168 3.26 1.10 3.62
C GLU A 168 4.50 0.27 3.25
N LEU A 169 4.44 -0.34 2.05
CA LEU A 169 5.47 -1.24 1.55
C LEU A 169 6.18 -0.59 0.37
N THR A 170 7.41 -0.12 0.56
CA THR A 170 8.11 0.62 -0.53
C THR A 170 8.29 -0.23 -1.77
N GLY A 171 8.60 -1.52 -1.59
CA GLY A 171 8.77 -2.47 -2.68
C GLY A 171 7.47 -3.15 -3.14
N GLY A 172 6.39 -3.09 -2.35
CA GLY A 172 5.20 -3.92 -2.54
C GLY A 172 5.33 -5.30 -1.91
N ILE A 173 4.29 -6.13 -2.07
CA ILE A 173 4.24 -7.47 -1.46
C ILE A 173 5.29 -8.39 -2.07
N ASP A 174 5.53 -8.30 -3.38
CA ASP A 174 6.50 -9.17 -4.07
C ASP A 174 7.91 -9.02 -3.50
N LYS A 175 8.32 -7.80 -3.14
CA LYS A 175 9.62 -7.50 -2.51
C LYS A 175 9.65 -7.81 -1.03
N LEU A 176 8.53 -7.64 -0.33
CA LEU A 176 8.41 -8.06 1.06
C LEU A 176 8.64 -9.58 1.20
N MET A 177 8.03 -10.36 0.31
CA MET A 177 8.12 -11.83 0.30
C MET A 177 9.42 -12.37 -0.31
N ASP A 178 10.17 -11.56 -1.05
CA ASP A 178 11.47 -11.95 -1.60
C ASP A 178 12.61 -11.58 -0.62
N GLN A 179 13.19 -12.59 0.02
CA GLN A 179 14.31 -12.44 0.96
C GLN A 179 15.56 -11.82 0.30
N ASN A 180 15.73 -11.95 -1.02
CA ASN A 180 16.87 -11.40 -1.75
C ASN A 180 16.65 -9.96 -2.21
N SER A 181 15.44 -9.43 -2.06
CA SER A 181 15.15 -8.03 -2.37
C SER A 181 15.48 -7.11 -1.20
N GLU A 182 15.78 -5.86 -1.48
CA GLU A 182 15.76 -4.79 -0.48
C GLU A 182 14.37 -4.15 -0.46
N THR A 183 13.82 -3.89 0.73
CA THR A 183 12.56 -3.15 0.87
C THR A 183 12.43 -2.51 2.26
N LYS A 184 11.45 -1.65 2.43
CA LYS A 184 11.11 -1.01 3.70
C LYS A 184 9.64 -1.18 4.00
N ILE A 185 9.35 -1.26 5.29
CA ILE A 185 8.00 -1.26 5.84
C ILE A 185 7.90 -0.03 6.73
N TYR A 186 6.85 0.77 6.54
CA TYR A 186 6.45 1.83 7.46
C TYR A 186 5.12 1.45 8.07
N TYR A 187 4.96 1.68 9.36
CA TYR A 187 3.73 1.39 10.10
C TYR A 187 3.30 2.61 10.90
N TYR A 188 1.99 2.88 10.87
CA TYR A 188 1.36 3.86 11.73
C TYR A 188 -0.10 3.48 11.99
N ARG A 189 -0.66 4.01 13.08
CA ARG A 189 -2.10 3.91 13.40
C ARG A 189 -2.86 5.01 12.64
N GLY A 190 -3.96 4.60 12.01
CA GLY A 190 -4.84 5.46 11.21
C GLY A 190 -5.94 6.14 12.00
#